data_AF-A0A972MCN2-F1
#
_entry.id   AF-A0A972MCN2-F1
#
_cell.length_a   1.000
_cell.length_b   1.000
_cell.length_c   1.000
_cell.angle_alpha   90.00
_cell.angle_beta   90.00
_cell.angle_gamma   90.00
#
_symmetry.space_group_name_H-M   'P 1'
#
loop_
_entity.id
_entity.type
_entity.pdbx_description
1 polymer ?
#
loop_
_entity_poly.entity_id
_entity_poly.type
_entity_poly.pdbx_seq_one_letter_code
_entity_poly.pdbx_strand_id
1 'polypeptide(L)'
;MKKTNLLKIARMLVMFITVISLSNCNETQNNNEDKNIDTTSVKQEVKKTREELIVNRDTMHIANTDSITSFENKHTPEITVGNADEKGFSKIIVKVGSNDIVHPSTDEHWIDFMTLYIDGKEFKHIENEAGEGSNQHEFLAKVKAGQELKVIIGCNLHGIWENTIIVK
;
A
#
# COMPACT_ATOMS: atom_id res chain seq x y z
N MET A 1 -3.85 58.76 -5.28
CA MET A 1 -3.85 58.23 -6.67
C MET A 1 -2.64 57.33 -6.87
N LYS A 2 -2.83 56.00 -6.91
CA LYS A 2 -1.79 55.03 -7.27
C LYS A 2 -2.33 54.18 -8.42
N LYS A 3 -1.57 54.13 -9.51
CA LYS A 3 -1.95 53.58 -10.82
C LYS A 3 -2.02 52.05 -10.76
N THR A 4 -3.10 51.52 -11.34
CA THR A 4 -3.35 50.12 -11.66
C THR A 4 -2.46 49.65 -12.82
N ASN A 5 -1.96 48.41 -12.76
CA ASN A 5 -1.56 47.66 -13.95
C ASN A 5 -2.16 46.25 -13.86
N LEU A 6 -3.23 46.04 -14.62
CA LEU A 6 -3.93 44.77 -14.79
C LEU A 6 -3.38 44.13 -16.08
N LEU A 7 -2.56 43.09 -15.96
CA LEU A 7 -2.03 42.35 -17.09
C LEU A 7 -3.07 41.31 -17.53
N LYS A 8 -3.70 41.53 -18.69
CA LYS A 8 -4.60 40.57 -19.33
C LYS A 8 -3.76 39.61 -20.18
N ILE A 9 -3.72 38.33 -19.80
CA ILE A 9 -3.14 37.26 -20.61
C ILE A 9 -4.28 36.60 -21.39
N ALA A 10 -4.31 36.81 -22.71
CA ALA A 10 -5.23 36.14 -23.62
C ALA A 10 -4.72 34.72 -23.90
N ARG A 11 -5.56 33.72 -23.64
CA ARG A 11 -5.33 32.30 -23.98
C ARG A 11 -5.57 32.09 -25.47
N MET A 12 -4.53 31.69 -26.19
CA MET A 12 -4.59 31.21 -27.57
C MET A 12 -4.87 29.69 -27.54
N LEU A 13 -6.03 29.29 -28.07
CA LEU A 13 -6.46 27.90 -28.21
C LEU A 13 -5.85 27.32 -29.49
N VAL A 14 -4.99 26.31 -29.38
CA VAL A 14 -4.45 25.55 -30.53
C VAL A 14 -5.10 24.17 -30.51
N MET A 15 -5.95 23.89 -31.50
CA MET A 15 -6.47 22.56 -31.77
C MET A 15 -5.38 21.71 -32.43
N PHE A 16 -5.06 20.57 -31.83
CA PHE A 16 -4.30 19.50 -32.49
C PHE A 16 -5.27 18.37 -32.86
N ILE A 17 -5.53 18.23 -34.16
CA ILE A 17 -6.15 17.04 -34.75
C ILE A 17 -5.02 16.03 -34.94
N THR A 18 -5.09 14.89 -34.26
CA THR A 18 -4.21 13.75 -34.51
C THR A 18 -4.96 12.72 -35.35
N VAL A 19 -4.39 12.45 -36.52
CA VAL A 19 -4.84 11.48 -37.51
C VAL A 19 -4.46 10.08 -37.04
N ILE A 20 -5.42 9.17 -36.96
CA ILE A 20 -5.16 7.74 -36.73
C ILE A 20 -4.86 7.11 -38.08
N SER A 21 -3.60 6.71 -38.31
CA SER A 21 -3.23 5.85 -39.43
C SER A 21 -3.53 4.40 -39.07
N LEU A 22 -4.37 3.75 -39.90
CA LEU A 22 -4.58 2.31 -39.92
C LEU A 22 -3.42 1.67 -40.70
N SER A 23 -2.65 0.79 -40.06
CA SER A 23 -1.70 -0.08 -40.74
C SER A 23 -2.32 -1.45 -40.94
N ASN A 24 -2.77 -1.71 -42.17
CA ASN A 24 -2.98 -3.03 -42.72
C ASN A 24 -1.60 -3.61 -43.08
N CYS A 25 -1.22 -4.77 -42.53
CA CYS A 25 -0.14 -5.59 -43.09
C CYS A 25 -0.66 -7.00 -43.37
N ASN A 26 -0.50 -7.37 -44.63
CA ASN A 26 -0.94 -8.60 -45.27
C ASN A 26 -0.02 -9.78 -44.92
N GLU A 27 -0.65 -10.93 -44.72
CA GLU A 27 -0.32 -12.25 -45.28
C GLU A 27 1.15 -12.67 -45.46
N THR A 28 1.52 -13.75 -44.78
CA THR A 28 2.45 -14.75 -45.34
C THR A 28 1.99 -16.14 -44.88
N GLN A 29 1.53 -16.94 -45.83
CA GLN A 29 1.36 -18.37 -45.66
C GLN A 29 2.74 -19.03 -45.46
N ASN A 30 2.84 -19.94 -44.48
CA ASN A 30 3.81 -21.03 -44.54
C ASN A 30 3.17 -22.26 -43.92
N ASN A 31 2.90 -23.24 -44.77
CA ASN A 31 2.57 -24.61 -44.41
C ASN A 31 3.81 -25.28 -43.81
N ASN A 32 3.64 -25.99 -42.70
CA ASN A 32 4.47 -27.15 -42.37
C ASN A 32 3.65 -28.10 -41.49
N GLU A 33 3.48 -29.31 -42.01
CA GLU A 33 2.85 -30.47 -41.37
C GLU A 33 3.68 -31.01 -40.19
N ASP A 34 2.93 -31.58 -39.25
CA ASP A 34 3.25 -32.70 -38.37
C ASP A 34 4.57 -32.72 -37.60
N LYS A 35 4.49 -32.50 -36.28
CA LYS A 35 5.04 -33.42 -35.25
C LYS A 35 4.26 -33.33 -33.93
N ASN A 36 3.49 -34.39 -33.68
CA ASN A 36 3.27 -35.07 -32.40
C ASN A 36 3.85 -34.35 -31.15
N ILE A 37 3.03 -33.56 -30.45
CA ILE A 37 3.37 -33.01 -29.13
C ILE A 37 2.86 -34.00 -28.08
N ASP A 38 3.82 -34.72 -27.53
CA ASP A 38 3.74 -35.49 -26.30
C ASP A 38 3.01 -34.69 -25.21
N THR A 39 1.85 -35.19 -24.79
CA THR A 39 1.00 -34.61 -23.75
C THR A 39 1.53 -34.99 -22.37
N THR A 40 2.78 -34.60 -22.08
CA THR A 40 3.33 -34.70 -20.73
C THR A 40 2.97 -33.44 -19.95
N SER A 41 1.83 -33.52 -19.25
CA SER A 41 1.43 -32.73 -18.08
C SER A 41 1.96 -31.30 -17.96
N VAL A 42 1.34 -30.34 -18.66
CA VAL A 42 1.34 -28.95 -18.18
C VAL A 42 0.46 -28.93 -16.94
N LYS A 43 1.08 -29.04 -15.76
CA LYS A 43 0.43 -28.77 -14.48
C LYS A 43 0.14 -27.27 -14.47
N GLN A 44 -1.04 -26.90 -14.98
CA GLN A 44 -1.49 -25.52 -14.96
C GLN A 44 -1.63 -25.11 -13.49
N GLU A 45 -0.68 -24.32 -13.01
CA GLU A 45 -0.70 -23.77 -11.66
C GLU A 45 -1.90 -22.84 -11.57
N VAL A 46 -2.94 -23.29 -10.87
CA VAL A 46 -4.11 -22.47 -10.63
C VAL A 46 -3.69 -21.40 -9.63
N LYS A 47 -3.46 -20.18 -10.12
CA LYS A 47 -3.18 -19.02 -9.27
C LYS A 47 -4.41 -18.77 -8.38
N LYS A 48 -4.22 -18.87 -7.06
CA LYS A 48 -5.25 -18.55 -6.07
C LYS A 48 -5.63 -17.07 -6.15
N THR A 49 -6.89 -16.77 -5.86
CA THR A 49 -7.38 -15.41 -5.68
C THR A 49 -6.86 -14.80 -4.38
N ARG A 50 -6.88 -13.47 -4.26
CA ARG A 50 -6.46 -12.74 -3.05
C ARG A 50 -7.23 -13.22 -1.82
N GLU A 51 -8.55 -13.39 -1.96
CA GLU A 51 -9.45 -13.79 -0.89
C GLU A 51 -9.14 -15.21 -0.40
N GLU A 52 -8.74 -16.12 -1.30
CA GLU A 52 -8.34 -17.49 -0.95
C GLU A 52 -6.98 -17.56 -0.22
N LEU A 53 -6.14 -16.52 -0.36
CA LEU A 53 -4.85 -16.40 0.32
C LEU A 53 -4.97 -15.70 1.69
N ILE A 54 -6.14 -15.15 1.99
CA ILE A 54 -6.46 -14.57 3.30
C ILE A 54 -7.07 -15.67 4.17
N VAL A 55 -6.31 -16.13 5.17
CA VAL A 55 -6.68 -17.30 5.98
C VAL A 55 -6.96 -16.99 7.45
N ASN A 56 -6.50 -15.84 7.96
CA ASN A 56 -6.69 -15.49 9.35
C ASN A 56 -7.06 -14.01 9.50
N ARG A 57 -8.17 -13.74 10.18
CA ARG A 57 -8.66 -12.39 10.51
C ARG A 57 -8.93 -12.21 12.01
N ASP A 58 -8.44 -13.13 12.83
CA ASP A 58 -8.53 -13.02 14.27
C ASP A 58 -7.69 -11.84 14.76
N THR A 59 -8.18 -11.15 15.79
CA THR A 59 -7.39 -10.12 16.47
C THR A 59 -6.32 -10.78 17.32
N MET A 60 -5.07 -10.37 17.10
CA MET A 60 -3.89 -10.89 17.77
C MET A 60 -3.41 -9.92 18.83
N HIS A 61 -2.75 -10.45 19.85
CA HIS A 61 -2.20 -9.67 20.95
C HIS A 61 -0.81 -10.18 21.34
N ILE A 62 0.03 -9.27 21.83
CA ILE A 62 1.29 -9.63 22.47
C ILE A 62 0.97 -10.43 23.73
N ALA A 63 1.49 -11.65 23.82
CA ALA A 63 1.24 -12.54 24.94
C ALA A 63 1.98 -12.10 26.21
N ASN A 64 3.20 -11.55 26.06
CA ASN A 64 4.00 -11.06 27.18
C ASN A 64 4.83 -9.83 26.78
N THR A 65 4.54 -8.68 27.38
CA THR A 65 5.22 -7.41 27.09
C THR A 65 6.66 -7.35 27.58
N ASP A 66 7.04 -8.16 28.56
CA ASP A 66 8.43 -8.23 29.08
C ASP A 66 9.33 -9.12 28.21
N SER A 67 8.74 -9.87 27.27
CA SER A 67 9.44 -10.83 26.42
C SER A 67 8.75 -10.96 25.06
N ILE A 68 8.72 -9.86 24.30
CA ILE A 68 8.10 -9.82 22.98
C ILE A 68 8.90 -10.68 21.99
N THR A 69 8.22 -11.61 21.32
CA THR A 69 8.82 -12.53 20.36
C THR A 69 9.11 -11.87 19.02
N SER A 70 9.98 -12.48 18.20
CA SER A 70 10.20 -12.02 16.82
C SER A 70 8.92 -12.09 15.98
N PHE A 71 8.04 -13.07 16.24
CA PHE A 71 6.76 -13.19 15.54
C PHE A 71 5.86 -11.99 15.85
N GLU A 72 5.68 -11.64 17.12
CA GLU A 72 4.87 -10.49 17.51
C GLU A 72 5.48 -9.17 17.00
N ASN A 73 6.81 -9.05 17.08
CA ASN A 73 7.51 -7.87 16.57
C ASN A 73 7.30 -7.67 15.07
N LYS A 74 7.25 -8.73 14.25
CA LYS A 74 7.00 -8.63 12.80
C LYS A 74 5.64 -8.03 12.45
N HIS A 75 4.65 -8.20 13.31
CA HIS A 75 3.27 -7.83 13.00
C HIS A 75 2.77 -6.63 13.80
N THR A 76 3.46 -6.25 14.89
CA THR A 76 3.08 -5.05 15.64
C THR A 76 3.55 -3.81 14.88
N PRO A 77 2.63 -2.91 14.47
CA PRO A 77 3.02 -1.71 13.74
C PRO A 77 3.72 -0.71 14.67
N GLU A 78 4.84 -0.14 14.24
CA GLU A 78 5.53 0.92 14.96
C GLU A 78 5.09 2.29 14.46
N ILE A 79 4.74 3.20 15.37
CA ILE A 79 4.26 4.55 15.05
C ILE A 79 5.28 5.57 15.56
N THR A 80 5.76 6.44 14.67
CA THR A 80 6.59 7.58 15.05
C THR A 80 5.98 8.87 14.52
N VAL A 81 6.06 9.94 15.32
CA VAL A 81 5.51 11.26 14.98
C VAL A 81 6.64 12.27 15.04
N GLY A 82 6.91 12.91 13.90
CA GLY A 82 7.85 14.02 13.80
C GLY A 82 7.23 15.34 14.29
N ASN A 83 8.10 16.34 14.45
CA ASN A 83 7.68 17.70 14.78
C ASN A 83 6.74 18.27 13.71
N ALA A 84 5.84 19.16 14.13
CA ALA A 84 4.99 19.89 13.20
C ALA A 84 5.82 20.90 12.39
N ASP A 85 5.52 21.02 11.10
CA ASP A 85 6.06 22.06 10.23
C ASP A 85 5.42 23.44 10.52
N GLU A 86 5.85 24.47 9.80
CA GLU A 86 5.33 25.84 9.92
C GLU A 86 3.82 25.95 9.63
N LYS A 87 3.23 24.96 8.95
CA LYS A 87 1.81 24.89 8.61
C LYS A 87 1.02 24.02 9.60
N GLY A 88 1.70 23.47 10.61
CA GLY A 88 1.14 22.64 11.67
C GLY A 88 0.98 21.16 11.28
N PHE A 89 1.62 20.68 10.22
CA PHE A 89 1.60 19.27 9.83
C PHE A 89 2.78 18.51 10.43
N SER A 90 2.49 17.42 11.12
CA SER A 90 3.49 16.45 11.57
C SER A 90 3.59 15.30 10.57
N LYS A 91 4.81 14.81 10.39
CA LYS A 91 5.08 13.56 9.66
C LYS A 91 4.81 12.38 10.59
N ILE A 92 3.82 11.56 10.25
CA ILE A 92 3.54 10.29 10.91
C ILE A 92 4.16 9.19 10.06
N ILE A 93 5.04 8.39 10.64
CA ILE A 93 5.64 7.23 9.97
C ILE A 93 5.11 5.99 10.67
N VAL A 94 4.53 5.09 9.88
CA VAL A 94 4.07 3.77 10.32
C VAL A 94 4.95 2.73 9.67
N LYS A 95 5.65 1.92 10.47
CA LYS A 95 6.42 0.77 9.99
C LYS A 95 5.66 -0.52 10.31
N VAL A 96 5.62 -1.42 9.34
CA VAL A 96 5.17 -2.79 9.53
C VAL A 96 6.33 -3.58 10.12
N GLY A 97 6.13 -4.04 11.35
CA GLY A 97 7.19 -4.61 12.15
C GLY A 97 7.82 -3.59 13.09
N SER A 98 8.45 -4.10 14.14
CA SER A 98 9.04 -3.33 15.23
C SER A 98 10.38 -3.94 15.66
N ASN A 99 11.19 -3.18 16.41
CA ASN A 99 12.52 -3.59 16.85
C ASN A 99 13.43 -4.04 15.70
N ASP A 100 13.36 -3.32 14.57
CA ASP A 100 14.10 -3.60 13.33
C ASP A 100 13.80 -4.97 12.69
N ILE A 101 12.73 -5.65 13.13
CA ILE A 101 12.29 -6.91 12.53
C ILE A 101 11.22 -6.63 11.47
N VAL A 102 11.58 -6.94 10.23
CA VAL A 102 10.74 -6.66 9.05
C VAL A 102 9.81 -7.83 8.74
N HIS A 103 8.56 -7.52 8.41
CA HIS A 103 7.60 -8.49 7.89
C HIS A 103 7.91 -8.84 6.42
N PRO A 104 7.75 -10.10 5.98
CA PRO A 104 7.85 -10.44 4.56
C PRO A 104 6.81 -9.73 3.69
N SER A 105 7.10 -9.53 2.41
CA SER A 105 6.12 -9.12 1.42
C SER A 105 6.30 -9.99 0.19
N THR A 106 5.65 -11.16 0.19
CA THR A 106 5.65 -12.13 -0.91
C THR A 106 4.22 -12.40 -1.37
N ASP A 107 4.07 -13.03 -2.54
CA ASP A 107 2.76 -13.35 -3.14
C ASP A 107 1.88 -14.22 -2.24
N GLU A 108 2.47 -14.96 -1.30
CA GLU A 108 1.76 -15.85 -0.36
C GLU A 108 1.75 -15.33 1.08
N HIS A 109 2.54 -14.31 1.41
CA HIS A 109 2.65 -13.77 2.76
C HIS A 109 2.97 -12.27 2.77
N TRP A 110 1.95 -11.45 3.04
CA TRP A 110 2.05 -9.99 3.02
C TRP A 110 1.06 -9.36 4.02
N ILE A 111 1.22 -8.04 4.22
CA ILE A 111 0.22 -7.22 4.89
C ILE A 111 -0.80 -6.74 3.87
N ASP A 112 -2.02 -7.23 3.93
CA ASP A 112 -3.04 -6.96 2.92
C ASP A 112 -3.80 -5.66 3.15
N PHE A 113 -3.78 -5.12 4.37
CA PHE A 113 -4.30 -3.79 4.64
C PHE A 113 -3.61 -3.10 5.83
N MET A 114 -3.73 -1.78 5.86
CA MET A 114 -3.42 -0.94 7.02
C MET A 114 -4.46 0.19 7.16
N THR A 115 -4.86 0.47 8.40
CA THR A 115 -5.70 1.62 8.73
C THR A 115 -5.06 2.46 9.84
N LEU A 116 -4.92 3.76 9.60
CA LEU A 116 -4.52 4.75 10.61
C LEU A 116 -5.75 5.52 11.08
N TYR A 117 -5.93 5.60 12.39
CA TYR A 117 -6.96 6.37 13.08
C TYR A 117 -6.34 7.51 13.88
N ILE A 118 -7.05 8.64 13.96
CA ILE A 118 -6.75 9.78 14.84
C ILE A 118 -7.97 10.04 15.72
N ASP A 119 -7.83 9.92 17.04
CA ASP A 119 -8.92 10.02 18.02
C ASP A 119 -10.14 9.16 17.62
N GLY A 120 -9.89 7.90 17.25
CA GLY A 120 -10.91 6.94 16.82
C GLY A 120 -11.55 7.20 15.46
N LYS A 121 -11.17 8.26 14.74
CA LYS A 121 -11.63 8.53 13.36
C LYS A 121 -10.65 7.98 12.36
N GLU A 122 -11.16 7.24 11.37
CA GLU A 122 -10.34 6.77 10.27
C GLU A 122 -9.73 7.97 9.53
N PHE A 123 -8.41 8.01 9.50
CA PHE A 123 -7.65 9.01 8.76
C PHE A 123 -7.27 8.48 7.38
N LYS A 124 -6.82 7.23 7.31
CA LYS A 124 -6.42 6.59 6.07
C LYS A 124 -6.52 5.08 6.15
N HIS A 125 -7.14 4.48 5.13
CA HIS A 125 -7.08 3.07 4.82
C HIS A 125 -6.23 2.82 3.56
N ILE A 126 -5.47 1.74 3.56
CA ILE A 126 -4.66 1.25 2.44
C ILE A 126 -4.92 -0.25 2.32
N GLU A 127 -5.26 -0.71 1.13
CA GLU A 127 -5.24 -2.11 0.74
C GLU A 127 -4.00 -2.37 -0.10
N ASN A 128 -3.34 -3.51 0.13
CA ASN A 128 -2.19 -3.95 -0.63
C ASN A 128 -2.52 -5.25 -1.39
N GLU A 129 -2.00 -5.35 -2.60
CA GLU A 129 -2.01 -6.58 -3.39
C GLU A 129 -0.97 -7.57 -2.87
N ALA A 130 -1.15 -8.85 -3.22
CA ALA A 130 -0.20 -9.90 -2.85
C ALA A 130 1.21 -9.61 -3.39
N GLY A 131 2.23 -9.82 -2.55
CA GLY A 131 3.62 -9.48 -2.88
C GLY A 131 3.94 -7.99 -2.90
N GLU A 132 2.91 -7.14 -2.91
CA GLU A 132 3.02 -5.70 -2.83
C GLU A 132 2.80 -5.20 -1.40
N GLY A 133 3.45 -4.10 -1.05
CA GLY A 133 3.36 -3.55 0.29
C GLY A 133 4.69 -2.97 0.73
N SER A 134 4.68 -1.69 1.10
CA SER A 134 5.82 -1.08 1.74
C SER A 134 5.83 -1.48 3.21
N ASN A 135 6.99 -1.84 3.74
CA ASN A 135 7.17 -2.00 5.20
C ASN A 135 7.12 -0.66 5.95
N GLN A 136 6.95 0.46 5.24
CA GLN A 136 6.85 1.78 5.81
C GLN A 136 5.88 2.68 5.02
N HIS A 137 4.99 3.35 5.73
CA HIS A 137 4.10 4.36 5.18
C HIS A 137 4.30 5.69 5.88
N GLU A 138 4.18 6.79 5.13
CA GLU A 138 4.35 8.14 5.64
C GLU A 138 3.11 8.98 5.37
N PHE A 139 2.67 9.70 6.39
CA PHE A 139 1.50 10.56 6.33
C PHE A 139 1.84 11.95 6.85
N LEU A 140 1.14 12.96 6.33
CA LEU A 140 1.16 14.31 6.87
C LEU A 140 -0.21 14.62 7.45
N ALA A 141 -0.26 14.88 8.76
CA ALA A 141 -1.51 15.20 9.44
C ALA A 141 -1.27 16.30 10.49
N LYS A 142 -2.32 17.09 10.75
CA LYS A 142 -2.33 18.04 11.86
C LYS A 142 -2.75 17.30 13.12
N VAL A 143 -1.77 16.89 13.92
CA VAL A 143 -1.96 16.23 15.21
C VAL A 143 -1.43 17.11 16.33
N LYS A 144 -2.00 16.97 17.53
CA LYS A 144 -1.68 17.73 18.73
C LYS A 144 -1.31 16.78 19.85
N ALA A 145 -0.47 17.27 20.78
CA ALA A 145 -0.17 16.54 22.00
C ALA A 145 -1.46 16.10 22.72
N GLY A 146 -1.49 14.86 23.19
CA GLY A 146 -2.65 14.25 23.84
C GLY A 146 -3.64 13.56 22.90
N GLN A 147 -3.52 13.72 21.57
CA GLN A 147 -4.34 12.94 20.64
C GLN A 147 -3.85 11.50 20.54
N GLU A 148 -4.79 10.58 20.31
CA GLU A 148 -4.53 9.16 20.12
C GLU A 148 -4.28 8.86 18.65
N LEU A 149 -3.19 8.14 18.36
CA LEU A 149 -2.95 7.51 17.07
C LEU A 149 -3.07 6.00 17.24
N LYS A 150 -3.97 5.38 16.49
CA LYS A 150 -4.12 3.93 16.43
C LYS A 150 -3.87 3.44 15.02
N VAL A 151 -3.02 2.43 14.88
CA VAL A 151 -2.80 1.72 13.62
C VAL A 151 -3.29 0.30 13.77
N ILE A 152 -4.01 -0.18 12.76
CA ILE A 152 -4.42 -1.58 12.59
C ILE A 152 -3.84 -2.09 11.27
N ILE A 153 -3.22 -3.27 11.28
CA ILE A 153 -2.76 -3.96 10.08
C ILE A 153 -3.34 -5.37 10.01
N GLY A 154 -3.54 -5.88 8.80
CA GLY A 154 -3.90 -7.28 8.55
C GLY A 154 -2.77 -8.01 7.84
N CYS A 155 -2.32 -9.13 8.40
CA CYS A 155 -1.52 -10.11 7.67
C CYS A 155 -2.47 -11.12 7.04
N ASN A 156 -2.24 -11.52 5.79
CA ASN A 156 -3.08 -12.53 5.16
C ASN A 156 -3.06 -13.88 5.91
N LEU A 157 -1.95 -14.21 6.60
CA LEU A 157 -1.77 -15.46 7.35
C LEU A 157 -1.93 -15.34 8.86
N HIS A 158 -1.56 -14.20 9.43
CA HIS A 158 -1.31 -14.09 10.88
C HIS A 158 -2.27 -13.16 11.60
N GLY A 159 -3.44 -12.87 11.02
CA GLY A 159 -4.48 -12.12 11.69
C GLY A 159 -4.27 -10.62 11.69
N ILE A 160 -4.99 -9.96 12.59
CA ILE A 160 -5.06 -8.50 12.72
C ILE A 160 -4.25 -8.05 13.93
N TRP A 161 -3.38 -7.06 13.73
CA TRP A 161 -2.51 -6.52 14.76
C TRP A 161 -2.70 -5.03 14.90
N GLU A 162 -2.54 -4.50 16.11
CA GLU A 162 -2.72 -3.08 16.38
C GLU A 162 -1.65 -2.52 17.30
N ASN A 163 -1.44 -1.20 17.19
CA ASN A 163 -0.68 -0.44 18.16
C ASN A 163 -1.32 0.95 18.33
N THR A 164 -1.22 1.49 19.53
CA THR A 164 -1.78 2.79 19.90
C THR A 164 -0.73 3.60 20.64
N ILE A 165 -0.56 4.86 20.25
CA ILE A 165 0.29 5.83 20.96
C ILE A 165 -0.47 7.12 21.25
N ILE A 166 -0.04 7.84 22.29
CA ILE A 166 -0.44 9.22 22.53
C ILE A 166 0.63 10.14 21.96
N VAL A 167 0.22 11.12 21.16
CA VAL A 167 1.12 12.15 20.63
C VAL A 167 1.69 12.94 21.81
N LYS A 168 3.02 13.03 21.87
CA LYS A 168 3.76 13.75 22.91
C LYS A 168 3.81 15.25 22.67
#